data_AF-A0A151E7G1-F1
#
_entry.id   AF-A0A151E7G1-F1
#
_cell.length_a   1.000
_cell.length_b   1.000
_cell.length_c   1.000
_cell.angle_alpha   90.00
_cell.angle_beta   90.00
_cell.angle_gamma   90.00
#
_symmetry.space_group_name_H-M   'P 1'
#
loop_
_entity.id
_entity.type
_entity.pdbx_description
1 polymer ?
#
loop_
_entity_poly.entity_id
_entity_poly.type
_entity_poly.pdbx_seq_one_letter_code
_entity_poly.pdbx_strand_id
1 'polypeptide(L)'
;MKNTSFDMGKYDLILAGSPTWNGRPSLFMKSFINKAQNIKGKKLAFFSTELSPLYARNQFIEIMNKNLENAELPPVDSFLAMQFRRGKLIDGAQNIDTFVNTVLES
;
A
#
# COMPACT_ATOMS: atom_id res chain seq x y z
N MET A 1 -14.72 -13.69 3.27
CA MET A 1 -14.99 -12.24 3.42
C MET A 1 -16.43 -12.01 2.99
N LYS A 2 -17.30 -11.49 3.87
CA LYS A 2 -18.66 -11.05 3.50
C LYS A 2 -18.57 -10.02 2.36
N ASN A 3 -19.65 -9.78 1.62
CA ASN A 3 -19.77 -8.82 0.50
C ASN A 3 -19.43 -7.37 0.92
N THR A 4 -18.17 -7.09 1.18
CA THR A 4 -17.66 -5.74 1.42
C THR A 4 -17.46 -5.11 0.05
N SER A 5 -18.36 -4.21 -0.31
CA SER A 5 -18.15 -3.30 -1.43
C SER A 5 -17.27 -2.15 -0.94
N PHE A 6 -16.26 -1.78 -1.73
CA PHE A 6 -15.39 -0.64 -1.46
C PHE A 6 -15.70 0.45 -2.47
N ASP A 7 -16.65 1.34 -2.16
CA ASP A 7 -16.93 2.51 -3.01
C ASP A 7 -16.04 3.69 -2.61
N MET A 8 -15.12 4.06 -3.51
CA MET A 8 -14.14 5.12 -3.29
C MET A 8 -14.60 6.49 -3.82
N GLY A 9 -15.82 6.62 -4.33
CA GLY A 9 -16.27 7.80 -5.08
C GLY A 9 -16.18 9.13 -4.31
N LYS A 10 -16.39 9.09 -2.99
CA LYS A 10 -16.37 10.26 -2.10
C LYS A 10 -14.97 10.68 -1.61
N TYR A 11 -13.94 9.92 -1.98
CA TYR A 11 -12.58 10.17 -1.53
C TYR A 11 -11.74 10.70 -2.68
N ASP A 12 -10.86 11.65 -2.40
CA ASP A 12 -9.88 12.16 -3.36
C ASP A 12 -8.57 11.37 -3.30
N LEU A 13 -8.26 10.86 -2.10
CA LEU A 13 -7.07 10.07 -1.76
C LEU A 13 -7.47 8.76 -1.08
N ILE A 14 -6.78 7.70 -1.44
CA ILE A 14 -6.87 6.38 -0.82
C ILE A 14 -5.51 6.01 -0.25
N LEU A 15 -5.43 5.93 1.08
CA LEU A 15 -4.27 5.42 1.80
C LEU A 15 -4.57 4.01 2.32
N ALA A 16 -3.78 3.02 1.91
CA ALA A 16 -3.98 1.63 2.34
C ALA A 16 -2.68 1.00 2.88
N GLY A 17 -2.81 0.30 4.00
CA GLY A 17 -1.71 -0.32 4.72
C GLY A 17 -1.80 -1.84 4.76
N SER A 18 -0.67 -2.54 4.69
CA SER A 18 -0.65 -4.00 4.88
C SER A 18 0.50 -4.52 5.72
N PRO A 19 0.24 -5.44 6.68
CA PRO A 19 1.31 -6.28 7.17
C PRO A 19 1.87 -7.11 6.01
N THR A 20 3.18 -7.29 6.02
CA THR A 20 3.90 -8.00 4.96
C THR A 20 4.71 -9.14 5.55
N TRP A 21 4.57 -10.33 4.96
CA TRP A 21 5.32 -11.53 5.34
C TRP A 21 6.20 -11.94 4.17
N ASN A 22 7.52 -11.80 4.33
CA ASN A 22 8.50 -12.09 3.28
C ASN A 22 8.14 -11.42 1.94
N GLY A 23 7.94 -10.10 1.98
CA GLY A 23 7.59 -9.28 0.82
C GLY A 23 6.15 -9.43 0.32
N ARG A 24 5.36 -10.37 0.86
CA ARG A 24 3.98 -10.60 0.42
C ARG A 24 2.98 -9.82 1.29
N PRO A 25 2.18 -8.91 0.70
CA PRO A 25 1.11 -8.23 1.42
C PRO A 25 0.00 -9.21 1.82
N SER A 26 -0.85 -8.80 2.76
CA SER A 26 -2.05 -9.56 3.08
C SER A 26 -2.95 -9.74 1.84
N LEU A 27 -3.67 -10.87 1.77
CA LEU A 27 -4.65 -11.15 0.71
C LEU A 27 -5.78 -10.11 0.64
N PHE A 28 -5.98 -9.35 1.71
CA PHE A 28 -6.92 -8.25 1.75
C PHE A 28 -6.55 -7.16 0.75
N MET A 29 -5.27 -6.81 0.57
CA MET A 29 -4.86 -5.77 -0.38
C MET A 29 -5.24 -6.12 -1.80
N LYS A 30 -4.99 -7.36 -2.22
CA LYS A 30 -5.41 -7.85 -3.53
C LYS A 30 -6.93 -7.83 -3.68
N SER A 31 -7.65 -8.24 -2.63
CA SER A 31 -9.11 -8.23 -2.63
C SER A 31 -9.70 -6.82 -2.68
N PHE A 32 -9.06 -5.87 -2.00
CA PHE A 32 -9.40 -4.44 -2.02
C PHE A 32 -9.20 -3.87 -3.42
N ILE A 33 -8.00 -4.01 -4.00
CA ILE A 33 -7.67 -3.52 -5.34
C ILE A 33 -8.67 -4.06 -6.39
N ASN A 34 -8.94 -5.36 -6.35
CA ASN A 34 -9.82 -6.01 -7.34
C ASN A 34 -11.30 -5.67 -7.18
N LYS A 35 -11.73 -5.15 -6.03
CA LYS A 35 -13.15 -4.89 -5.72
C LYS A 35 -13.46 -3.41 -5.49
N ALA A 36 -12.46 -2.55 -5.47
CA ALA A 36 -12.64 -1.13 -5.31
C ALA A 36 -13.36 -0.54 -6.53
N GLN A 37 -14.50 0.10 -6.27
CA GLN A 37 -15.27 0.84 -7.24
C GLN A 37 -14.86 2.32 -7.19
N ASN A 38 -14.93 3.02 -8.32
CA ASN A 38 -14.65 4.46 -8.42
C ASN A 38 -13.24 4.88 -7.96
N ILE A 39 -12.28 3.95 -8.06
CA ILE A 39 -10.86 4.17 -7.69
C ILE A 39 -10.03 4.80 -8.82
N LYS A 40 -10.48 4.69 -10.07
CA LYS A 40 -9.76 5.23 -11.23
C LYS A 40 -9.72 6.76 -11.16
N GLY A 41 -8.53 7.33 -11.35
CA GLY A 41 -8.30 8.78 -11.25
C GLY A 41 -8.21 9.32 -9.81
N LYS A 42 -8.26 8.45 -8.80
CA LYS A 42 -8.00 8.81 -7.39
C LYS A 42 -6.52 8.70 -7.09
N LYS A 43 -6.05 9.51 -6.15
CA LYS A 43 -4.68 9.41 -5.64
C LYS A 43 -4.53 8.17 -4.77
N LEU A 44 -3.48 7.39 -4.97
CA LEU A 44 -3.21 6.14 -4.26
C LEU A 44 -1.89 6.23 -3.52
N ALA A 45 -1.90 5.89 -2.24
CA ALA A 45 -0.70 5.75 -1.45
C ALA A 45 -0.75 4.46 -0.64
N PHE A 46 0.34 3.69 -0.66
CA PHE A 46 0.41 2.43 0.06
C PHE A 46 1.52 2.44 1.09
N PHE A 47 1.27 1.78 2.23
CA PHE A 47 2.31 1.50 3.18
C PHE A 47 2.34 0.05 3.63
N SER A 48 3.51 -0.42 4.04
CA SER A 48 3.69 -1.75 4.60
C SER A 48 4.43 -1.72 5.92
N THR A 49 4.08 -2.68 6.76
CA THR A 49 4.82 -3.00 7.99
C THR A 49 5.33 -4.41 7.89
N GLU A 50 6.64 -4.62 8.02
CA GLU A 50 7.28 -5.92 7.86
C GLU A 50 8.15 -6.29 9.07
N LEU A 51 8.23 -7.59 9.34
CA LEU A 51 9.26 -8.18 10.22
C LEU A 51 10.47 -8.68 9.40
N SER A 52 10.35 -8.70 8.08
CA SER A 52 11.30 -9.29 7.12
C SER A 52 12.46 -8.33 6.78
N PRO A 53 13.57 -8.81 6.20
CA PRO A 53 14.74 -8.00 5.88
C PRO A 53 14.48 -7.02 4.71
N LEU A 54 15.27 -5.94 4.61
CA LEU A 54 15.10 -4.83 3.66
C LEU A 54 14.86 -5.24 2.19
N TYR A 55 15.40 -6.37 1.73
CA TYR A 55 15.17 -6.84 0.35
C TYR A 55 13.70 -7.16 0.05
N ALA A 56 12.89 -7.44 1.09
CA ALA A 56 11.46 -7.74 0.97
C ALA A 56 10.64 -6.50 0.55
N ARG A 57 11.17 -5.29 0.73
CA ARG A 57 10.54 -4.03 0.27
C ARG A 57 10.27 -4.05 -1.23
N ASN A 58 11.27 -4.40 -2.04
CA ASN A 58 11.15 -4.37 -3.50
C ASN A 58 10.11 -5.38 -3.98
N GLN A 59 10.06 -6.55 -3.35
CA GLN A 59 9.07 -7.58 -3.65
C GLN A 59 7.65 -7.12 -3.32
N PHE A 60 7.44 -6.42 -2.20
CA PHE A 60 6.14 -5.82 -1.88
C PHE A 60 5.70 -4.83 -2.95
N ILE A 61 6.58 -3.91 -3.36
CA ILE A 61 6.29 -2.91 -4.39
C ILE A 61 5.93 -3.59 -5.71
N GLU A 62 6.71 -4.59 -6.13
CA GLU A 62 6.47 -5.35 -7.36
C GLU A 62 5.10 -6.06 -7.34
N ILE A 63 4.77 -6.74 -6.23
CA ILE A 63 3.47 -7.42 -6.08
C ILE A 63 2.31 -6.43 -6.10
N MET A 64 2.44 -5.28 -5.42
CA MET A 64 1.39 -4.27 -5.38
C MET A 64 1.16 -3.64 -6.75
N ASN A 65 2.23 -3.29 -7.48
CA ASN A 65 2.14 -2.77 -8.84
C ASN A 65 1.49 -3.79 -9.79
N LYS A 66 1.88 -5.06 -9.70
CA LYS A 66 1.24 -6.13 -10.49
C LYS A 66 -0.25 -6.29 -10.16
N ASN A 67 -0.66 -6.12 -8.90
CA ASN A 67 -2.08 -6.16 -8.55
C ASN A 67 -2.85 -4.98 -9.14
N LEU A 68 -2.26 -3.78 -9.16
CA LEU A 68 -2.86 -2.59 -9.79
C LEU A 68 -2.99 -2.76 -11.30
N GLU A 69 -1.93 -3.24 -11.95
CA GLU A 69 -1.90 -3.52 -13.39
C GLU A 69 -3.00 -4.52 -13.79
N ASN A 70 -3.12 -5.64 -13.07
CA ASN A 70 -4.18 -6.63 -13.30
C ASN A 70 -5.60 -6.08 -13.09
N ALA A 71 -5.74 -4.98 -12.35
CA ALA A 71 -7.00 -4.30 -12.10
C ALA A 71 -7.20 -3.07 -13.01
N GLU A 72 -6.31 -2.87 -14.00
CA GLU A 72 -6.31 -1.72 -14.92
C GLU A 72 -6.24 -0.36 -14.20
N LEU A 73 -5.54 -0.33 -13.05
CA LEU A 73 -5.30 0.85 -12.26
C LEU A 73 -3.89 1.39 -12.50
N PRO A 74 -3.69 2.72 -12.40
CA PRO A 74 -2.35 3.30 -12.48
C PRO A 74 -1.47 2.81 -11.31
N PRO A 75 -0.14 2.90 -11.44
CA PRO A 75 0.77 2.75 -10.31
C PRO A 75 0.40 3.72 -9.18
N VAL A 76 0.75 3.37 -7.93
CA VAL A 76 0.53 4.32 -6.83
C VAL A 76 1.47 5.51 -6.90
N ASP A 77 1.01 6.61 -6.34
CA ASP A 77 1.76 7.87 -6.26
C ASP A 77 2.87 7.81 -5.22
N SER A 78 2.66 7.04 -4.14
CA SER A 78 3.65 6.94 -3.06
C SER A 78 3.62 5.60 -2.33
N PHE A 79 4.80 5.18 -1.89
CA PHE A 79 5.02 3.95 -1.13
C PHE A 79 5.88 4.21 0.11
N LEU A 80 5.48 3.60 1.23
CA LEU A 80 6.28 3.55 2.46
C LEU A 80 6.41 2.10 2.94
N ALA A 81 7.61 1.59 3.13
CA ALA A 81 7.80 0.30 3.81
C ALA A 81 8.58 0.50 5.11
N MET A 82 8.03 0.00 6.20
CA MET A 82 8.58 0.13 7.55
C MET A 82 8.93 -1.24 8.11
N GLN A 83 10.13 -1.37 8.68
CA GLN A 83 10.58 -2.60 9.31
C GLN A 83 10.47 -2.50 10.84
N PHE A 84 9.85 -3.50 11.46
CA PHE A 84 9.76 -3.62 12.90
C PHE A 84 10.53 -4.83 13.42
N ARG A 85 11.18 -4.70 14.58
CA ARG A 85 11.79 -5.81 15.32
C ARG A 85 11.42 -5.69 16.79
N ARG A 86 10.76 -6.71 17.33
CA ARG A 86 10.28 -6.75 18.73
C ARG A 86 9.45 -5.51 19.11
N GLY A 87 8.56 -5.09 18.21
CA GLY A 87 7.68 -3.92 18.41
C GLY A 87 8.35 -2.56 18.24
N LYS A 88 9.64 -2.50 17.89
CA LYS A 88 10.34 -1.23 17.60
C LYS A 88 10.55 -1.06 16.11
N LEU A 89 10.29 0.13 15.59
CA LEU A 89 10.66 0.53 14.24
C LEU A 89 12.19 0.56 14.14
N ILE A 90 12.75 -0.16 13.15
CA ILE A 90 14.20 -0.27 12.93
C ILE A 90 14.64 0.23 11.55
N ASP A 91 13.72 0.35 10.59
CA ASP A 91 13.95 1.04 9.31
C ASP A 91 12.65 1.67 8.78
N GLY A 92 12.81 2.74 7.99
CA GLY A 92 11.73 3.42 7.28
C GLY A 92 11.24 4.70 7.98
N ALA A 93 11.67 4.96 9.22
CA ALA A 93 11.32 6.16 9.98
C ALA A 93 11.66 7.46 9.22
N GLN A 94 12.86 7.49 8.62
CA GLN A 94 13.39 8.60 7.83
C GLN A 94 12.57 8.92 6.58
N ASN A 95 11.71 7.99 6.14
CA ASN A 95 10.89 8.15 4.95
C ASN A 95 9.44 8.51 5.27
N ILE A 96 9.03 8.52 6.56
CA ILE A 96 7.64 8.78 6.96
C ILE A 96 7.26 10.22 6.59
N ASP A 97 8.08 11.20 6.96
CA ASP A 97 7.78 12.61 6.70
C ASP A 97 7.70 12.88 5.19
N THR A 98 8.64 12.35 4.41
CA THR A 98 8.61 12.43 2.94
C THR A 98 7.37 11.80 2.34
N PHE A 99 6.97 10.63 2.84
CA PHE A 99 5.76 9.95 2.42
C PHE A 99 4.51 10.79 2.72
N VAL A 100 4.39 11.29 3.95
CA VAL A 100 3.28 12.15 4.37
C VAL A 100 3.21 13.41 3.52
N ASN A 101 4.33 14.11 3.33
CA ASN A 101 4.37 15.32 2.50
C ASN A 101 3.96 15.03 1.07
N THR A 102 4.46 13.95 0.47
CA THR A 102 4.05 13.53 -0.88
C THR A 102 2.55 13.26 -0.93
N VAL A 103 1.99 12.62 0.10
CA VAL A 103 0.54 12.36 0.17
C VAL A 103 -0.28 13.63 0.34
N LEU A 104 0.22 14.66 1.03
CA LEU A 104 -0.50 15.91 1.28
C LEU A 104 -0.34 16.97 0.19
N GLU A 105 0.79 16.98 -0.53
CA GLU A 105 1.14 18.05 -1.49
C GLU A 105 0.70 17.79 -2.93
N SER A 106 0.22 16.57 -3.25
CA SER A 106 -0.28 16.22 -4.60
C SER A 106 -1.79 16.10 -4.70
#